data_AF-B0SQ33-F1
#
_entry.id   AF-B0SQ33-F1
#
_cell.length_a   1.000
_cell.length_b   1.000
_cell.length_c   1.000
_cell.angle_alpha   90.00
_cell.angle_beta   90.00
_cell.angle_gamma   90.00
#
_symmetry.space_group_name_H-M   'P 1'
#
loop_
_entity.id
_entity.type
_entity.pdbx_description
1 polymer ?
#
loop_
_entity_poly.entity_id
_entity_poly.type
_entity_poly.pdbx_seq_one_letter_code
_entity_poly.pdbx_strand_id
1 'polypeptide(L)'
;MKSFPISFLTLLFLFAGAFSQCTFGSVGNSEEEQLVILQNLIFFNNNQTIAVGTNVRSYDDQADDNINQFSLTSNGNPYNITVQSDSYIHWETGTYRINPPNQVLGVSTTGSERSTAVAKTHTPFTVPLDLPADDLYGKSYPFLATSVVSNITQFNDTMETGASFLYPNTRSASLPLGVVAIANVSWEEIYIRMDVTRAPNTKTVTILLPQGNKQITPKCKIPIKNGRSGNIEILVSLSSLFQDRTVSGTPIRFLDQLPIGTDPVVISKVSNVNLYNILQQNLQAEDITFSFPGCFPGVER
;
A
#
# COMPACT_ATOMS: atom_id res chain seq x y z
N MET A 1 55.82 67.36 -48.05
CA MET A 1 54.83 66.47 -47.39
C MET A 1 54.02 65.81 -48.49
N LYS A 2 54.24 64.52 -48.77
CA LYS A 2 53.55 63.79 -49.85
C LYS A 2 52.26 63.20 -49.30
N SER A 3 51.12 63.56 -49.89
CA SER A 3 49.82 62.95 -49.59
C SER A 3 49.78 61.52 -50.15
N PHE A 4 49.35 60.58 -49.31
CA PHE A 4 49.02 59.22 -49.74
C PHE A 4 47.58 59.22 -50.28
N PRO A 5 47.34 58.78 -51.53
CA PRO A 5 45.98 58.57 -52.00
C PRO A 5 45.43 57.30 -51.36
N ILE A 6 44.48 57.46 -50.43
CA ILE A 6 43.69 56.35 -49.90
C ILE A 6 42.82 55.86 -51.06
N SER A 7 43.12 54.66 -51.54
CA SER A 7 42.40 54.01 -52.64
C SER A 7 40.94 53.74 -52.20
N PHE A 8 40.00 53.98 -53.11
CA PHE A 8 38.58 53.67 -52.93
C PHE A 8 38.34 52.19 -52.55
N LEU A 9 39.27 51.30 -52.95
CA LEU A 9 39.25 49.87 -52.59
C LEU A 9 39.45 49.63 -51.09
N THR A 10 40.30 50.43 -50.44
CA THR A 10 40.56 50.33 -48.98
C THR A 10 39.37 50.83 -48.15
N LEU A 11 38.59 51.78 -48.66
CA LEU A 11 37.36 52.24 -48.00
C LEU A 11 36.23 51.19 -48.11
N LEU A 12 36.15 50.48 -49.25
CA LEU A 12 35.16 49.43 -49.48
C LEU A 12 35.40 48.19 -48.57
N PHE A 13 36.66 47.82 -48.35
CA PHE A 13 37.02 46.72 -47.43
C PHE A 13 36.76 47.05 -45.96
N LEU A 14 36.93 48.31 -45.55
CA LEU A 14 36.60 48.77 -44.19
C LEU A 14 35.09 48.78 -43.92
N PHE A 15 34.26 49.11 -44.93
CA PHE A 15 32.81 49.01 -44.81
C PHE A 15 32.32 47.55 -44.85
N ALA A 16 32.89 46.69 -45.70
CA ALA A 16 32.51 45.28 -45.76
C ALA A 16 32.86 44.50 -44.47
N GLY A 17 33.96 44.84 -43.80
CA GLY A 17 34.34 44.24 -42.51
C GLY A 17 33.52 44.72 -41.31
N ALA A 18 32.94 45.92 -41.38
CA ALA A 18 32.07 46.46 -40.33
C ALA A 18 30.65 45.85 -40.32
N PHE A 19 30.19 45.31 -41.46
CA PHE A 19 28.89 44.63 -41.57
C PHE A 19 28.97 43.11 -41.29
N SER A 20 30.15 42.53 -41.15
CA SER A 20 30.32 41.08 -40.94
C SER A 20 30.51 40.66 -39.47
N GLN A 21 30.35 41.57 -38.50
CA GLN A 21 30.47 41.27 -37.06
C GLN A 21 29.24 41.65 -36.23
N CYS A 22 28.06 41.74 -36.85
CA CYS A 22 26.83 41.49 -36.10
C CYS A 22 26.65 39.98 -35.97
N THR A 23 27.30 39.36 -34.98
CA THR A 23 26.80 38.07 -34.48
C THR A 23 25.45 38.41 -33.88
N PHE A 24 24.38 38.12 -34.62
CA PHE A 24 23.05 38.00 -34.01
C PHE A 24 23.25 37.03 -32.84
N GLY A 25 23.13 37.55 -31.62
CA GLY A 25 23.03 36.72 -30.44
C GLY A 25 21.99 35.66 -30.76
N SER A 26 22.38 34.39 -30.59
CA SER A 26 21.52 33.22 -30.73
C SER A 26 20.10 33.62 -30.36
N VAL A 27 19.21 33.72 -31.35
CA VAL A 27 17.79 33.91 -31.08
C VAL A 27 17.40 32.67 -30.32
N GLY A 28 17.35 32.76 -28.99
CA GLY A 28 16.97 31.65 -28.13
C GLY A 28 15.69 31.08 -28.68
N ASN A 29 15.71 29.79 -29.01
CA ASN A 29 14.52 29.13 -29.51
C ASN A 29 13.53 29.08 -28.34
N SER A 30 12.64 30.07 -28.28
CA SER A 30 11.70 30.22 -27.18
C SER A 30 10.82 28.99 -27.01
N GLU A 31 10.60 28.22 -28.07
CA GLU A 31 9.89 26.94 -28.01
C GLU A 31 10.70 25.87 -27.28
N GLU A 32 12.03 25.83 -27.47
CA GLU A 32 12.92 24.90 -26.77
C GLU A 32 13.03 25.27 -25.28
N GLU A 33 13.16 26.56 -24.96
CA GLU A 33 13.15 27.03 -23.57
C GLU A 33 11.80 26.79 -22.89
N GLN A 34 10.68 27.02 -23.59
CA GLN A 34 9.33 26.72 -23.09
C GLN A 34 9.12 25.23 -22.87
N LEU A 35 9.65 24.37 -23.75
CA LEU A 35 9.60 22.91 -23.59
C LEU A 35 10.42 22.45 -22.38
N VAL A 36 11.61 23.01 -22.17
CA VAL A 36 12.43 22.71 -20.98
C VAL A 36 11.72 23.16 -19.71
N ILE A 37 11.13 24.35 -19.71
CA ILE A 37 10.34 24.85 -18.57
C ILE A 37 9.13 23.94 -18.32
N LEU A 38 8.39 23.56 -19.37
CA LEU A 38 7.24 22.67 -19.24
C LEU A 38 7.64 21.28 -18.75
N GLN A 39 8.73 20.71 -19.26
CA GLN A 39 9.29 19.44 -18.78
C GLN A 39 9.69 19.51 -17.31
N ASN A 40 10.35 20.60 -16.89
CA ASN A 40 10.69 20.83 -15.50
C ASN A 40 9.45 20.95 -14.61
N LEU A 41 8.41 21.67 -15.07
CA LEU A 41 7.15 21.81 -14.33
C LEU A 41 6.41 20.47 -14.20
N ILE A 42 6.39 19.66 -15.26
CA ILE A 42 5.82 18.30 -15.22
C ILE A 42 6.62 17.42 -14.26
N PHE A 43 7.95 17.49 -14.30
CA PHE A 43 8.81 16.76 -13.37
C PHE A 43 8.56 17.18 -11.91
N PHE A 44 8.46 18.48 -11.63
CA PHE A 44 8.15 18.98 -10.29
C PHE A 44 6.75 18.54 -9.83
N ASN A 45 5.76 18.57 -10.71
CA ASN A 45 4.40 18.14 -10.39
C ASN A 45 4.34 16.63 -10.09
N ASN A 46 4.99 15.81 -10.92
CA ASN A 46 5.04 14.37 -10.76
C ASN A 46 5.89 13.93 -9.54
N ASN A 47 6.80 14.79 -9.07
CA ASN A 47 7.63 14.54 -7.89
C ASN A 47 7.05 15.06 -6.57
N GLN A 48 5.80 15.53 -6.56
CA GLN A 48 5.16 15.94 -5.32
C GLN A 48 4.82 14.73 -4.46
N THR A 49 5.30 14.75 -3.22
CA THR A 49 4.92 13.80 -2.17
C THR A 49 4.16 14.50 -1.06
N ILE A 50 3.15 13.84 -0.50
CA ILE A 50 2.38 14.31 0.64
C ILE A 50 2.50 13.33 1.81
N ALA A 51 2.52 13.85 3.03
CA ALA A 51 2.51 13.01 4.22
C ALA A 51 1.10 12.44 4.44
N VAL A 52 0.99 11.11 4.45
CA VAL A 52 -0.26 10.39 4.67
C VAL A 52 -0.09 9.44 5.83
N GLY A 53 -0.93 9.59 6.86
CA GLY A 53 -1.01 8.65 7.98
C GLY A 53 -1.73 7.35 7.59
N THR A 54 -1.41 6.27 8.28
CA THR A 54 -2.14 5.00 8.18
C THR A 54 -2.59 4.59 9.56
N ASN A 55 -3.79 4.05 9.65
CA ASN A 55 -4.31 3.43 10.84
C ASN A 55 -4.52 1.95 10.50
N VAL A 56 -3.77 1.07 11.17
CA VAL A 56 -4.06 -0.36 11.18
C VAL A 56 -4.87 -0.61 12.42
N ARG A 57 -6.00 -1.30 12.30
CA ARG A 57 -6.91 -1.54 13.43
C ARG A 57 -7.38 -2.98 13.43
N SER A 58 -7.39 -3.64 14.58
CA SER A 58 -8.27 -4.80 14.76
C SER A 58 -9.66 -4.31 15.12
N TYR A 59 -10.68 -5.02 14.65
CA TYR A 59 -12.06 -4.63 14.88
C TYR A 59 -12.95 -5.84 15.06
N ASP A 60 -14.08 -5.60 15.70
CA ASP A 60 -15.19 -6.52 15.77
C ASP A 60 -16.39 -5.98 14.98
N ASP A 61 -17.16 -6.89 14.37
CA ASP A 61 -18.32 -6.59 13.53
C ASP A 61 -19.66 -6.94 14.19
N GLN A 62 -19.66 -7.33 15.47
CA GLN A 62 -20.88 -7.69 16.21
C GLN A 62 -21.60 -6.47 16.83
N ALA A 63 -21.11 -5.25 16.55
CA ALA A 63 -21.65 -3.99 17.07
C ALA A 63 -21.75 -3.97 18.61
N ASP A 64 -20.80 -4.62 19.27
CA ASP A 64 -20.63 -4.61 20.72
C ASP A 64 -19.31 -3.94 21.14
N ASP A 65 -19.09 -3.88 22.46
CA ASP A 65 -17.91 -3.23 23.06
C ASP A 65 -16.74 -4.20 23.30
N ASN A 66 -16.90 -5.50 23.00
CA ASN A 66 -16.00 -6.58 23.41
C ASN A 66 -15.23 -7.19 22.23
N ILE A 67 -14.15 -6.53 21.80
CA ILE A 67 -13.27 -7.04 20.73
C ILE A 67 -12.66 -8.42 21.05
N ASN A 68 -12.54 -8.75 22.33
CA ASN A 68 -11.98 -10.01 22.79
C ASN A 68 -12.95 -11.19 22.74
N GLN A 69 -14.24 -10.97 22.46
CA GLN A 69 -15.24 -12.02 22.44
C GLN A 69 -16.02 -11.98 21.13
N PHE A 70 -16.20 -13.13 20.51
CA PHE A 70 -17.06 -13.23 19.34
C PHE A 70 -17.71 -14.61 19.25
N SER A 71 -18.91 -14.63 18.68
CA SER A 71 -19.68 -15.86 18.47
C SER A 71 -19.69 -16.24 17.00
N LEU A 72 -19.28 -17.48 16.69
CA LEU A 72 -19.27 -18.04 15.34
C LEU A 72 -20.10 -19.31 15.27
N THR A 73 -20.79 -19.52 14.15
CA THR A 73 -21.52 -20.77 13.90
C THR A 73 -20.74 -21.61 12.90
N SER A 74 -20.40 -22.84 13.26
CA SER A 74 -19.74 -23.80 12.38
C SER A 74 -20.57 -25.07 12.28
N ASN A 75 -20.91 -25.48 11.05
CA ASN A 75 -21.77 -26.62 10.77
C ASN A 75 -23.09 -26.65 11.58
N GLY A 76 -23.71 -25.48 11.79
CA GLY A 76 -24.95 -25.33 12.58
C GLY A 76 -24.77 -25.39 14.11
N ASN A 77 -23.54 -25.51 14.62
CA ASN A 77 -23.24 -25.44 16.05
C ASN A 77 -22.68 -24.05 16.40
N PRO A 78 -23.18 -23.37 17.44
CA PRO A 78 -22.60 -22.13 17.92
C PRO A 78 -21.35 -22.40 18.77
N TYR A 79 -20.34 -21.57 18.56
CA TYR A 79 -19.08 -21.53 19.31
C TYR A 79 -18.86 -20.12 19.83
N ASN A 80 -18.58 -20.00 21.12
CA ASN A 80 -18.20 -18.74 21.74
C ASN A 80 -16.69 -18.73 21.92
N ILE A 81 -16.03 -17.71 21.39
CA ILE A 81 -14.57 -17.61 21.38
C ILE A 81 -14.18 -16.38 22.18
N THR A 82 -13.29 -16.58 23.15
CA THR A 82 -12.72 -15.49 23.95
C THR A 82 -11.22 -15.47 23.75
N VAL A 83 -10.69 -14.41 23.16
CA VAL A 83 -9.26 -14.19 22.99
C VAL A 83 -8.67 -13.64 24.27
N GLN A 84 -7.56 -14.23 24.70
CA GLN A 84 -6.85 -13.89 25.93
C GLN A 84 -5.88 -12.73 25.69
N SER A 85 -5.66 -11.92 26.72
CA SER A 85 -4.85 -10.68 26.65
C SER A 85 -3.34 -10.93 26.46
N ASP A 86 -2.88 -12.16 26.66
CA ASP A 86 -1.50 -12.59 26.37
C ASP A 86 -1.25 -12.82 24.87
N SER A 87 -2.28 -12.73 24.03
CA SER A 87 -2.14 -12.73 22.57
C SER A 87 -1.36 -11.50 22.07
N TYR A 88 -0.44 -11.71 21.13
CA TYR A 88 0.36 -10.64 20.55
C TYR A 88 0.62 -10.87 19.06
N ILE A 89 0.94 -9.78 18.37
CA ILE A 89 1.45 -9.82 17.00
C ILE A 89 2.80 -9.12 16.98
N HIS A 90 3.81 -9.82 16.49
CA HIS A 90 5.10 -9.23 16.17
C HIS A 90 5.09 -8.77 14.70
N TRP A 91 4.86 -7.48 14.50
CA TRP A 91 4.88 -6.87 13.18
C TRP A 91 6.32 -6.71 12.69
N GLU A 92 6.57 -7.03 11.42
CA GLU A 92 7.86 -6.82 10.77
C GLU A 92 7.85 -5.48 10.03
N THR A 93 7.02 -5.35 9.00
CA THR A 93 6.83 -4.11 8.25
C THR A 93 5.50 -4.08 7.50
N GLY A 94 5.09 -2.89 7.10
CA GLY A 94 3.91 -2.64 6.28
C GLY A 94 4.26 -1.58 5.25
N THR A 95 3.99 -1.81 3.97
CA THR A 95 4.38 -0.92 2.88
C THR A 95 3.27 -0.73 1.86
N TYR A 96 3.17 0.48 1.30
CA TYR A 96 2.34 0.75 0.14
C TYR A 96 3.13 0.77 -1.14
N ARG A 97 2.47 0.37 -2.21
CA ARG A 97 2.85 0.71 -3.58
C ARG A 97 1.79 1.65 -4.15
N ILE A 98 2.24 2.76 -4.73
CA ILE A 98 1.38 3.78 -5.30
C ILE A 98 1.50 3.70 -6.82
N ASN A 99 0.36 3.75 -7.51
CA ASN A 99 0.31 3.92 -8.96
C ASN A 99 0.10 5.40 -9.29
N PRO A 100 0.64 5.87 -10.42
CA PRO A 100 0.43 7.24 -10.87
C PRO A 100 -1.06 7.55 -11.06
N PRO A 101 -1.47 8.82 -10.91
CA PRO A 101 -2.83 9.23 -11.21
C PRO A 101 -3.12 9.00 -12.69
N ASN A 102 -4.40 8.82 -13.05
CA ASN A 102 -4.83 8.82 -14.44
C ASN A 102 -4.48 10.17 -15.09
N GLN A 103 -3.36 10.25 -15.78
CA GLN A 103 -3.05 11.43 -16.58
C GLN A 103 -3.72 11.28 -17.94
N VAL A 104 -4.68 12.16 -18.22
CA VAL A 104 -5.30 12.35 -19.55
C VAL A 104 -4.29 12.98 -20.53
N LEU A 105 -3.16 13.49 -20.04
CA LEU A 105 -2.07 14.01 -20.86
C LEU A 105 -0.96 12.98 -21.02
N GLY A 106 -1.26 11.95 -21.81
CA GLY A 106 -0.24 11.11 -22.43
C GLY A 106 0.51 11.91 -23.51
N VAL A 107 1.42 12.80 -23.10
CA VAL A 107 2.40 13.41 -24.01
C VAL A 107 3.76 13.39 -23.33
N SER A 108 4.50 12.32 -23.60
CA SER A 108 5.95 12.44 -23.80
C SER A 108 6.21 11.94 -25.21
N THR A 109 6.04 12.84 -26.18
CA THR A 109 6.61 12.61 -27.50
C THR A 109 8.09 12.92 -27.39
N THR A 110 8.89 11.88 -27.27
CA THR A 110 10.27 11.90 -27.75
C THR A 110 10.24 12.13 -29.25
N GLY A 111 10.39 13.39 -29.66
CA GLY A 111 10.79 13.71 -31.03
C GLY A 111 12.27 13.41 -31.17
N SER A 112 12.62 12.20 -31.60
CA SER A 112 13.93 11.85 -32.19
C SER A 112 15.18 12.01 -31.29
N GLU A 113 15.51 10.93 -30.60
CA GLU A 113 16.84 10.28 -30.65
C GLU A 113 18.07 11.13 -31.03
N ARG A 114 18.85 11.50 -30.02
CA ARG A 114 20.28 11.15 -29.88
C ARG A 114 20.62 11.29 -28.39
N SER A 115 20.84 10.26 -27.60
CA SER A 115 20.83 8.81 -27.71
C SER A 115 20.82 8.32 -26.26
N THR A 116 20.10 7.24 -25.93
CA THR A 116 20.03 6.54 -24.63
C THR A 116 19.03 6.99 -23.54
N ALA A 117 17.81 7.43 -23.89
CA ALA A 117 16.74 7.60 -22.89
C ALA A 117 15.54 6.68 -23.18
N VAL A 118 15.34 5.67 -22.33
CA VAL A 118 14.22 4.72 -22.39
C VAL A 118 12.95 5.42 -21.89
N ALA A 119 11.97 5.61 -22.78
CA ALA A 119 10.68 6.22 -22.46
C ALA A 119 9.84 5.28 -21.58
N LYS A 120 9.42 5.77 -20.40
CA LYS A 120 8.51 5.05 -19.49
C LYS A 120 7.09 5.56 -19.70
N THR A 121 6.28 4.86 -20.49
CA THR A 121 4.84 5.11 -20.57
C THR A 121 4.11 4.37 -19.44
N HIS A 122 3.32 5.09 -18.64
CA HIS A 122 2.53 4.49 -17.57
C HIS A 122 1.24 3.89 -18.13
N THR A 123 1.20 2.56 -18.30
CA THR A 123 -0.05 1.85 -18.60
C THR A 123 -0.97 1.84 -17.38
N PRO A 124 -2.30 2.00 -17.54
CA PRO A 124 -3.20 2.07 -16.40
C PRO A 124 -3.43 0.70 -15.75
N PHE A 125 -3.37 0.70 -14.41
CA PHE A 125 -4.09 -0.18 -13.48
C PHE A 125 -3.82 -1.69 -13.35
N THR A 126 -3.07 -2.38 -14.21
CA THR A 126 -3.11 -3.86 -14.15
C THR A 126 -1.78 -4.60 -14.12
N VAL A 127 -0.64 -3.90 -14.20
CA VAL A 127 0.66 -4.56 -14.26
C VAL A 127 1.58 -3.92 -13.23
N PRO A 128 2.35 -4.70 -12.44
CA PRO A 128 3.50 -4.15 -11.74
C PRO A 128 4.40 -3.57 -12.82
N LEU A 129 4.39 -2.24 -13.00
CA LEU A 129 5.40 -1.66 -13.87
C LEU A 129 6.74 -1.98 -13.21
N ASP A 130 7.65 -2.63 -13.95
CA ASP A 130 9.05 -2.78 -13.58
C ASP A 130 9.73 -1.41 -13.65
N LEU A 131 9.25 -0.49 -12.81
CA LEU A 131 9.85 0.81 -12.63
C LEU A 131 11.11 0.59 -11.80
N PRO A 132 12.24 1.14 -12.24
CA PRO A 132 13.43 1.31 -11.44
C PRO A 132 13.14 1.81 -10.03
N ALA A 133 13.90 1.33 -9.04
CA ALA A 133 13.70 1.64 -7.62
C ALA A 133 14.00 3.11 -7.25
N ASP A 134 14.52 3.92 -8.17
CA ASP A 134 14.69 5.37 -8.03
C ASP A 134 13.41 6.15 -8.40
N ASP A 135 12.51 5.53 -9.17
CA ASP A 135 11.21 6.06 -9.55
C ASP A 135 10.25 6.13 -8.35
N LEU A 136 9.49 7.22 -8.22
CA LEU A 136 8.52 7.37 -7.12
C LEU A 136 7.44 6.27 -7.14
N TYR A 137 7.03 5.82 -8.32
CA TYR A 137 6.01 4.77 -8.45
C TYR A 137 6.62 3.35 -8.50
N GLY A 138 7.95 3.26 -8.54
CA GLY A 138 8.71 2.01 -8.37
C GLY A 138 9.09 1.69 -6.92
N LYS A 139 8.95 2.68 -6.01
CA LYS A 139 9.30 2.56 -4.59
C LYS A 139 8.15 2.00 -3.74
N SER A 140 8.51 1.39 -2.62
CA SER A 140 7.59 1.02 -1.56
C SER A 140 7.69 2.00 -0.39
N TYR A 141 6.54 2.39 0.14
CA TYR A 141 6.43 3.43 1.16
C TYR A 141 5.98 2.80 2.48
N PRO A 142 6.82 2.80 3.52
CA PRO A 142 6.50 2.05 4.71
C PRO A 142 5.56 2.81 5.64
N PHE A 143 4.51 2.15 6.12
CA PHE A 143 3.48 2.70 7.00
C PHE A 143 3.38 2.01 8.36
N LEU A 144 4.02 0.85 8.53
CA LEU A 144 4.08 0.11 9.79
C LEU A 144 5.54 -0.06 10.20
N ALA A 145 5.84 0.13 11.48
CA ALA A 145 7.16 -0.12 12.06
C ALA A 145 7.19 -1.49 12.73
N THR A 146 8.39 -2.09 12.79
CA THR A 146 8.60 -3.33 13.54
C THR A 146 8.30 -3.11 15.02
N SER A 147 7.45 -3.95 15.60
CA SER A 147 7.08 -3.89 17.01
C SER A 147 6.31 -5.13 17.42
N VAL A 148 6.50 -5.56 18.67
CA VAL A 148 5.63 -6.53 19.33
C VAL A 148 4.47 -5.77 19.97
N VAL A 149 3.26 -6.04 19.52
CA VAL A 149 2.03 -5.45 20.08
C VAL A 149 1.26 -6.53 20.83
N SER A 150 1.25 -6.41 22.17
CA SER A 150 0.51 -7.29 23.07
C SER A 150 -0.94 -6.83 23.27
N ASN A 151 -1.81 -7.76 23.69
CA ASN A 151 -3.22 -7.51 23.98
C ASN A 151 -3.94 -6.86 22.79
N ILE A 152 -3.87 -7.53 21.63
CA ILE A 152 -4.45 -7.09 20.35
C ILE A 152 -5.98 -6.97 20.33
N THR A 153 -6.62 -7.28 21.46
CA THR A 153 -8.07 -7.21 21.69
C THR A 153 -8.42 -6.19 22.77
N GLN A 154 -7.47 -5.39 23.24
CA GLN A 154 -7.75 -4.28 24.13
C GLN A 154 -8.55 -3.21 23.37
N PHE A 155 -9.69 -2.79 23.89
CA PHE A 155 -10.36 -1.63 23.34
C PHE A 155 -9.53 -0.35 23.55
N ASN A 156 -9.31 0.42 22.47
CA ASN A 156 -8.67 1.73 22.58
C ASN A 156 -9.24 2.81 21.62
N ASP A 157 -10.12 2.44 20.69
CA ASP A 157 -10.74 3.36 19.75
C ASP A 157 -12.06 2.79 19.22
N THR A 158 -12.91 3.61 18.61
CA THR A 158 -14.18 3.17 17.99
C THR A 158 -14.14 3.30 16.47
N MET A 159 -14.94 2.48 15.80
CA MET A 159 -15.22 2.62 14.37
C MET A 159 -16.73 2.54 14.10
N GLU A 160 -17.13 2.76 12.85
CA GLU A 160 -18.53 2.76 12.43
C GLU A 160 -19.29 1.47 12.81
N THR A 161 -18.60 0.34 12.92
CA THR A 161 -19.19 -0.97 13.23
C THR A 161 -19.03 -1.43 14.68
N GLY A 162 -18.37 -0.66 15.56
CA GLY A 162 -18.21 -1.01 16.97
C GLY A 162 -16.83 -0.72 17.55
N ALA A 163 -16.46 -1.49 18.58
CA ALA A 163 -15.17 -1.39 19.26
C ALA A 163 -13.99 -1.78 18.35
N SER A 164 -12.88 -1.07 18.49
CA SER A 164 -11.65 -1.33 17.73
C SER A 164 -10.38 -1.15 18.56
N PHE A 165 -9.30 -1.76 18.07
CA PHE A 165 -7.96 -1.61 18.61
C PHE A 165 -7.04 -1.05 17.53
N LEU A 166 -6.70 0.23 17.66
CA LEU A 166 -5.73 0.92 16.83
C LEU A 166 -4.31 0.51 17.22
N TYR A 167 -3.57 -0.05 16.26
CA TYR A 167 -2.17 -0.43 16.46
C TYR A 167 -1.28 0.83 16.59
N PRO A 168 -0.46 0.93 17.65
CA PRO A 168 0.31 2.15 17.94
C PRO A 168 1.55 2.32 17.07
N ASN A 169 2.00 1.26 16.36
CA ASN A 169 3.22 1.24 15.56
C ASN A 169 3.02 1.67 14.10
N THR A 170 1.93 2.37 13.81
CA THR A 170 1.71 2.98 12.50
C THR A 170 2.45 4.32 12.37
N ARG A 171 2.85 4.67 11.14
CA ARG A 171 3.58 5.90 10.82
C ARG A 171 2.96 6.62 9.62
N SER A 172 3.21 7.92 9.54
CA SER A 172 3.00 8.66 8.30
C SER A 172 4.08 8.34 7.27
N ALA A 173 3.68 8.27 6.00
CA ALA A 173 4.58 8.06 4.88
C ALA A 173 4.43 9.22 3.88
N SER A 174 5.54 9.67 3.30
CA SER A 174 5.53 10.67 2.22
C SER A 174 5.22 9.97 0.89
N LEU A 175 3.95 9.91 0.53
CA LEU A 175 3.44 9.21 -0.65
C LEU A 175 3.35 10.16 -1.86
N PRO A 176 3.69 9.71 -3.08
CA PRO A 176 3.47 10.49 -4.29
C PRO A 176 1.98 10.60 -4.59
N LEU A 177 1.58 11.64 -5.32
CA LEU A 177 0.20 11.78 -5.79
C LEU A 177 -0.16 10.60 -6.69
N GLY A 178 -1.38 10.07 -6.58
CA GLY A 178 -1.78 8.88 -7.31
C GLY A 178 -2.87 8.07 -6.61
N VAL A 179 -2.79 6.75 -6.73
CA VAL A 179 -3.72 5.81 -6.09
C VAL A 179 -2.97 4.67 -5.41
N VAL A 180 -3.44 4.24 -4.23
CA VAL A 180 -2.90 3.04 -3.58
C VAL A 180 -3.21 1.83 -4.46
N ALA A 181 -2.16 1.14 -4.89
CA ALA A 181 -2.28 -0.04 -5.73
C ALA A 181 -2.25 -1.33 -4.89
N ILE A 182 -1.32 -1.38 -3.95
CA ILE A 182 -1.06 -2.55 -3.10
C ILE A 182 -0.66 -2.06 -1.72
N ALA A 183 -1.13 -2.73 -0.67
CA ALA A 183 -0.55 -2.70 0.66
C ALA A 183 -0.01 -4.08 1.02
N ASN A 184 1.25 -4.15 1.41
CA ASN A 184 1.86 -5.36 1.93
C ASN A 184 1.99 -5.22 3.43
N VAL A 185 1.56 -6.24 4.16
CA VAL A 185 1.76 -6.35 5.61
C VAL A 185 2.55 -7.63 5.87
N SER A 186 3.55 -7.55 6.74
CA SER A 186 4.39 -8.66 7.14
C SER A 186 4.51 -8.71 8.66
N TRP A 187 4.57 -9.92 9.17
CA TRP A 187 4.70 -10.22 10.58
C TRP A 187 5.78 -11.29 10.75
N GLU A 188 6.50 -11.21 11.86
CA GLU A 188 7.47 -12.21 12.25
C GLU A 188 6.78 -13.37 12.99
N GLU A 189 5.75 -13.05 13.77
CA GLU A 189 5.01 -14.03 14.57
C GLU A 189 3.63 -13.50 14.94
N ILE A 190 2.62 -14.37 14.88
CA ILE A 190 1.30 -14.13 15.45
C ILE A 190 1.04 -15.21 16.49
N TYR A 191 0.89 -14.78 17.74
CA TYR A 191 0.56 -15.65 18.87
C TYR A 191 -0.84 -15.31 19.35
N ILE A 192 -1.75 -16.28 19.24
CA ILE A 192 -3.13 -16.12 19.71
C ILE A 192 -3.42 -17.21 20.72
N ARG A 193 -3.85 -16.80 21.90
CA ARG A 193 -4.43 -17.70 22.89
C ARG A 193 -5.89 -17.38 23.04
N MET A 194 -6.74 -18.40 23.00
CA MET A 194 -8.18 -18.23 23.09
C MET A 194 -8.82 -19.41 23.80
N ASP A 195 -9.98 -19.16 24.39
CA ASP A 195 -10.87 -20.20 24.89
C ASP A 195 -12.05 -20.36 23.92
N VAL A 196 -12.25 -21.58 23.45
CA VAL A 196 -13.34 -21.93 22.54
C VAL A 196 -14.34 -22.77 23.31
N THR A 197 -15.56 -22.24 23.46
CA THR A 197 -16.66 -22.89 24.17
C THR A 197 -17.70 -23.38 23.19
N ARG A 198 -17.91 -24.70 23.16
CA ARG A 198 -19.07 -25.36 22.56
C ARG A 198 -19.81 -26.06 23.67
N ALA A 199 -20.94 -25.50 24.09
CA ALA A 199 -21.67 -25.96 25.27
C ALA A 199 -21.84 -27.51 25.28
N PRO A 200 -21.43 -28.21 26.36
CA PRO A 200 -20.97 -27.69 27.66
C PRO A 200 -19.44 -27.53 27.81
N ASN A 201 -18.64 -27.78 26.77
CA ASN A 201 -17.19 -27.90 26.88
C ASN A 201 -16.47 -26.61 26.47
N THR A 202 -15.50 -26.18 27.26
CA THR A 202 -14.54 -25.11 26.94
C THR A 202 -13.16 -25.72 26.73
N LYS A 203 -12.40 -25.20 25.76
CA LYS A 203 -11.04 -25.62 25.46
C LYS A 203 -10.13 -24.43 25.34
N THR A 204 -8.92 -24.55 25.86
CA THR A 204 -7.87 -23.56 25.63
C THR A 204 -7.10 -23.93 24.38
N VAL A 205 -7.08 -23.00 23.42
CA VAL A 205 -6.40 -23.13 22.14
C VAL A 205 -5.26 -22.13 22.06
N THR A 206 -4.07 -22.61 21.74
CA THR A 206 -2.89 -21.79 21.48
C THR A 206 -2.50 -21.92 20.02
N ILE A 207 -2.42 -20.80 19.32
CA ILE A 207 -2.06 -20.71 17.91
C ILE A 207 -0.73 -19.99 17.81
N LEU A 208 0.19 -20.60 17.06
CA LEU A 208 1.48 -20.03 16.71
C LEU A 208 1.60 -19.99 15.19
N LEU A 209 1.47 -18.80 14.61
CA LEU A 209 1.76 -18.58 13.20
C LEU A 209 3.16 -17.96 13.08
N PRO A 210 4.08 -18.61 12.34
CA PRO A 210 5.42 -18.08 12.11
C PRO A 210 5.37 -16.92 11.10
N GLN A 211 6.56 -16.45 10.72
CA GLN A 211 6.74 -15.35 9.77
C GLN A 211 5.89 -15.54 8.51
N GLY A 212 5.22 -14.47 8.11
CA GLY A 212 4.36 -14.45 6.95
C GLY A 212 4.15 -13.04 6.43
N ASN A 213 3.56 -12.98 5.23
CA ASN A 213 3.16 -11.73 4.62
C ASN A 213 1.78 -11.88 4.00
N LYS A 214 1.13 -10.74 3.81
CA LYS A 214 -0.13 -10.61 3.09
C LYS A 214 -0.06 -9.41 2.18
N GLN A 215 -0.26 -9.67 0.89
CA GLN A 215 -0.56 -8.65 -0.09
C GLN A 215 -2.06 -8.36 -0.08
N ILE A 216 -2.40 -7.09 0.10
CA ILE A 216 -3.77 -6.57 0.15
C ILE A 216 -3.93 -5.62 -1.04
N THR A 217 -4.87 -5.94 -1.92
CA THR A 217 -5.20 -5.11 -3.09
C THR A 217 -6.50 -4.37 -2.80
N PRO A 218 -6.52 -3.03 -2.76
CA PRO A 218 -7.76 -2.28 -2.62
C PRO A 218 -8.74 -2.59 -3.76
N LYS A 219 -10.01 -2.87 -3.43
CA LYS A 219 -11.10 -3.05 -4.42
C LYS A 219 -11.62 -1.73 -5.01
N CYS A 220 -11.32 -0.62 -4.35
CA CYS A 220 -11.70 0.74 -4.68
C CYS A 220 -10.44 1.57 -4.97
N LYS A 221 -10.59 2.71 -5.64
CA LYS A 221 -9.47 3.64 -5.79
C LYS A 221 -9.34 4.46 -4.50
N ILE A 222 -8.18 4.34 -3.85
CA ILE A 222 -7.81 5.17 -2.70
C ILE A 222 -6.86 6.26 -3.20
N PRO A 223 -7.34 7.48 -3.47
CA PRO A 223 -6.54 8.56 -4.02
C PRO A 223 -5.61 9.18 -2.96
N ILE A 224 -4.38 9.43 -3.39
CA ILE A 224 -3.39 10.26 -2.72
C ILE A 224 -3.40 11.62 -3.44
N LYS A 225 -4.07 12.61 -2.84
CA LYS A 225 -4.29 13.93 -3.42
C LYS A 225 -4.02 15.04 -2.41
N ASN A 226 -3.62 16.21 -2.91
CA ASN A 226 -3.45 17.40 -2.09
C ASN A 226 -4.74 17.71 -1.31
N GLY A 227 -4.63 17.96 -0.01
CA GLY A 227 -5.77 18.23 0.86
C GLY A 227 -6.52 16.98 1.37
N ARG A 228 -5.98 15.77 1.21
CA ARG A 228 -6.51 14.58 1.91
C ARG A 228 -6.42 14.82 3.42
N SER A 229 -7.57 14.80 4.11
CA SER A 229 -7.67 15.05 5.55
C SER A 229 -7.66 13.78 6.41
N GLY A 230 -7.91 12.60 5.83
CA GLY A 230 -8.03 11.33 6.56
C GLY A 230 -6.86 10.38 6.34
N ASN A 231 -6.56 9.59 7.37
CA ASN A 231 -5.62 8.47 7.28
C ASN A 231 -6.14 7.39 6.31
N ILE A 232 -5.24 6.52 5.85
CA ILE A 232 -5.65 5.28 5.18
C ILE A 232 -5.93 4.25 6.28
N GLU A 233 -7.12 3.66 6.25
CA GLU A 233 -7.55 2.66 7.23
C GLU A 233 -7.31 1.25 6.68
N ILE A 234 -6.66 0.38 7.45
CA ILE A 234 -6.52 -1.06 7.18
C ILE A 234 -7.09 -1.81 8.37
N LEU A 235 -8.05 -2.69 8.10
CA LEU A 235 -8.72 -3.46 9.14
C LEU A 235 -8.19 -4.89 9.22
N VAL A 236 -8.12 -5.41 10.44
CA VAL A 236 -7.73 -6.78 10.79
C VAL A 236 -8.87 -7.43 11.57
N SER A 237 -9.56 -8.40 10.96
CA SER A 237 -10.64 -9.13 11.63
C SER A 237 -10.12 -10.45 12.21
N LEU A 238 -10.13 -10.56 13.55
CA LEU A 238 -9.80 -11.80 14.25
C LEU A 238 -10.91 -12.84 14.11
N SER A 239 -12.18 -12.43 14.15
CA SER A 239 -13.33 -13.34 14.00
C SER A 239 -13.30 -14.03 12.63
N SER A 240 -12.98 -13.27 11.57
CA SER A 240 -12.89 -13.78 10.20
C SER A 240 -11.74 -14.76 9.99
N LEU A 241 -10.70 -14.75 10.84
CA LEU A 241 -9.63 -15.77 10.80
C LEU A 241 -10.16 -17.18 11.11
N PHE A 242 -11.20 -17.28 11.94
CA PHE A 242 -11.80 -18.55 12.38
C PHE A 242 -13.09 -18.91 11.64
N GLN A 243 -13.52 -18.08 10.71
CA GLN A 243 -14.76 -18.25 9.98
C GLN A 243 -14.70 -19.46 9.04
N ASP A 244 -15.79 -20.22 8.98
CA ASP A 244 -15.99 -21.28 8.00
C ASP A 244 -16.10 -20.71 6.60
N ARG A 245 -15.50 -21.40 5.62
CA ARG A 245 -15.56 -20.99 4.22
C ARG A 245 -15.74 -22.17 3.29
N THR A 246 -16.05 -21.89 2.03
CA THR A 246 -16.01 -22.89 0.96
C THR A 246 -14.94 -22.50 -0.04
N VAL A 247 -13.99 -23.39 -0.30
CA VAL A 247 -12.96 -23.21 -1.33
C VAL A 247 -13.16 -24.27 -2.39
N SER A 248 -13.42 -23.83 -3.63
CA SER A 248 -13.60 -24.72 -4.77
C SER A 248 -14.65 -25.82 -4.53
N GLY A 249 -15.75 -25.48 -3.86
CA GLY A 249 -16.83 -26.40 -3.53
C GLY A 249 -16.61 -27.29 -2.29
N THR A 250 -15.43 -27.21 -1.64
CA THR A 250 -15.16 -27.96 -0.40
C THR A 250 -15.30 -27.05 0.81
N PRO A 251 -16.15 -27.39 1.81
CA PRO A 251 -16.24 -26.62 3.03
C PRO A 251 -14.98 -26.83 3.88
N ILE A 252 -14.37 -25.72 4.29
CA ILE A 252 -13.27 -25.64 5.23
C ILE A 252 -13.83 -25.06 6.52
N ARG A 253 -13.72 -25.83 7.60
CA ARG A 253 -14.35 -25.52 8.88
C ARG A 253 -13.32 -25.63 9.99
N PHE A 254 -12.89 -24.49 10.52
CA PHE A 254 -11.85 -24.48 11.56
C PHE A 254 -12.40 -25.04 12.88
N LEU A 255 -13.56 -24.53 13.32
CA LEU A 255 -14.11 -24.82 14.65
C LEU A 255 -14.64 -26.26 14.75
N ASP A 256 -15.24 -26.78 13.68
CA ASP A 256 -15.72 -28.18 13.60
C ASP A 256 -14.58 -29.20 13.64
N GLN A 257 -13.38 -28.81 13.18
CA GLN A 257 -12.18 -29.66 13.17
C GLN A 257 -11.37 -29.59 14.47
N LEU A 258 -11.79 -28.81 15.47
CA LEU A 258 -11.12 -28.78 16.76
C LEU A 258 -11.21 -30.16 17.46
N PRO A 259 -10.08 -30.75 17.91
CA PRO A 259 -10.05 -32.09 18.49
C PRO A 259 -11.00 -32.22 19.68
N ILE A 260 -11.87 -33.24 19.71
CA ILE A 260 -12.99 -33.32 20.67
C ILE A 260 -12.55 -33.56 22.12
N GLY A 261 -11.40 -34.22 22.37
CA GLY A 261 -10.97 -34.62 23.72
C GLY A 261 -9.56 -34.22 24.13
N THR A 262 -8.93 -33.26 23.44
CA THR A 262 -7.58 -32.77 23.75
C THR A 262 -7.67 -31.33 24.27
N ASP A 263 -7.12 -31.08 25.44
CA ASP A 263 -7.05 -29.75 26.07
C ASP A 263 -5.75 -29.70 26.91
N PRO A 264 -4.83 -28.74 26.67
CA PRO A 264 -4.90 -27.66 25.69
C PRO A 264 -4.65 -28.13 24.24
N VAL A 265 -5.17 -27.38 23.27
CA VAL A 265 -4.92 -27.60 21.84
C VAL A 265 -3.87 -26.63 21.34
N VAL A 266 -2.72 -27.14 20.89
CA VAL A 266 -1.65 -26.31 20.30
C VAL A 266 -1.66 -26.45 18.77
N ILE A 267 -1.86 -25.35 18.06
CA ILE A 267 -1.90 -25.27 16.61
C ILE A 267 -0.68 -24.51 16.12
N SER A 268 0.16 -25.19 15.33
CA SER A 268 1.39 -24.63 14.77
C SER A 268 1.75 -25.34 13.46
N LYS A 269 2.84 -24.92 12.83
CA LYS A 269 3.37 -25.58 11.63
C LYS A 269 3.68 -27.07 11.83
N VAL A 270 3.89 -27.52 13.07
CA VAL A 270 4.25 -28.92 13.41
C VAL A 270 3.21 -29.65 14.24
N SER A 271 2.21 -28.96 14.78
CA SER A 271 1.15 -29.53 15.63
C SER A 271 -0.23 -29.11 15.13
N ASN A 272 -1.17 -30.05 15.01
CA ASN A 272 -2.49 -29.80 14.43
C ASN A 272 -2.41 -29.11 13.05
N VAL A 273 -1.54 -29.64 12.17
CA VAL A 273 -1.19 -29.05 10.86
C VAL A 273 -2.40 -28.78 9.97
N ASN A 274 -3.45 -29.60 10.05
CA ASN A 274 -4.69 -29.38 9.30
C ASN A 274 -5.35 -28.06 9.69
N LEU A 275 -5.49 -27.78 10.99
CA LEU A 275 -6.04 -26.52 11.50
C LEU A 275 -5.13 -25.34 11.16
N TYR A 276 -3.81 -25.52 11.26
CA TYR A 276 -2.83 -24.52 10.84
C TYR A 276 -3.01 -24.14 9.36
N ASN A 277 -3.19 -25.12 8.48
CA ASN A 277 -3.41 -24.87 7.05
C ASN A 277 -4.70 -24.10 6.80
N ILE A 278 -5.77 -24.36 7.57
CA ILE A 278 -7.02 -23.60 7.49
C ILE A 278 -6.80 -22.13 7.88
N LEU A 279 -6.11 -21.89 9.00
CA LEU A 279 -5.79 -20.53 9.45
C LEU A 279 -4.97 -19.78 8.40
N GLN A 280 -3.95 -20.43 7.82
CA GLN A 280 -3.16 -19.86 6.73
C GLN A 280 -4.02 -19.54 5.49
N GLN A 281 -4.95 -20.43 5.11
CA GLN A 281 -5.85 -20.17 4.00
C GLN A 281 -6.79 -18.98 4.25
N ASN A 282 -7.29 -18.82 5.47
CA ASN A 282 -8.13 -17.69 5.87
C ASN A 282 -7.34 -16.39 5.87
N LEU A 283 -6.12 -16.41 6.44
CA LEU A 283 -5.21 -15.28 6.46
C LEU A 283 -4.80 -14.81 5.05
N GLN A 284 -4.61 -15.77 4.14
CA GLN A 284 -4.25 -15.50 2.74
C GLN A 284 -5.45 -15.20 1.84
N ALA A 285 -6.68 -15.37 2.32
CA ALA A 285 -7.87 -15.01 1.54
C ALA A 285 -7.95 -13.49 1.33
N GLU A 286 -8.53 -13.07 0.22
CA GLU A 286 -8.77 -11.65 -0.05
C GLU A 286 -9.96 -11.15 0.77
N ASP A 287 -9.78 -10.01 1.45
CA ASP A 287 -10.81 -9.29 2.22
C ASP A 287 -11.51 -10.10 3.33
N ILE A 288 -10.88 -11.14 3.84
CA ILE A 288 -11.38 -11.89 5.00
C ILE A 288 -10.72 -11.34 6.27
N THR A 289 -9.44 -11.63 6.47
CA THR A 289 -8.73 -11.18 7.68
C THR A 289 -8.23 -9.75 7.55
N PHE A 290 -7.78 -9.35 6.36
CA PHE A 290 -7.28 -7.99 6.10
C PHE A 290 -8.13 -7.32 5.02
N SER A 291 -8.58 -6.09 5.28
CA SER A 291 -9.41 -5.36 4.33
C SER A 291 -9.23 -3.85 4.43
N PHE A 292 -9.62 -3.15 3.36
CA PHE A 292 -9.82 -1.69 3.38
C PHE A 292 -11.30 -1.42 3.64
N PRO A 293 -11.66 -0.66 4.70
CA PRO A 293 -13.06 -0.41 5.01
C PRO A 293 -13.72 0.44 3.93
N GLY A 294 -15.02 0.19 3.67
CA GLY A 294 -15.81 0.94 2.69
C GLY A 294 -15.31 0.86 1.25
N CYS A 295 -14.42 -0.08 0.95
CA CYS A 295 -13.74 -0.20 -0.33
C CYS A 295 -14.52 -1.18 -1.23
N PHE A 296 -15.62 -0.70 -1.80
CA PHE A 296 -16.44 -1.49 -2.73
C PHE A 296 -15.87 -1.41 -4.16
N PRO A 297 -15.98 -2.50 -4.95
CA PRO A 297 -15.57 -2.49 -6.36
C PRO A 297 -16.18 -1.32 -7.14
N GLY A 298 -15.33 -0.49 -7.75
CA GLY A 298 -15.75 0.59 -8.65
C GLY A 298 -16.14 1.92 -7.99
N VAL A 299 -15.98 2.07 -6.67
CA VAL A 299 -16.22 3.33 -5.95
C VAL A 299 -14.89 4.05 -5.69
N GLU A 300 -14.88 5.39 -5.75
CA GLU A 300 -13.74 6.21 -5.31
C GLU A 300 -13.99 6.71 -3.88
N ARG A 301 -12.98 6.65 -3.01
CA ARG A 301 -13.09 7.09 -1.60
C ARG A 301 -12.34 8.39 -1.32
#